data_AF-A0A0D1E4J1-F1
#
_entry.id   AF-A0A0D1E4J1-F1
#
_cell.length_a   1.000
_cell.length_b   1.000
_cell.length_c   1.000
_cell.angle_alpha   90.00
_cell.angle_beta   90.00
_cell.angle_gamma   90.00
#
_symmetry.space_group_name_H-M   'P 1'
#
loop_
_entity.id
_entity.type
_entity.pdbx_description
1 polymer ?
#
loop_
_entity_poly.entity_id
_entity_poly.type
_entity_poly.pdbx_seq_one_letter_code
_entity_poly.pdbx_strand_id
1 'polypeptide(L)'
;MAKGSLLPILGLALAGLLAGAATEYTAFLLSKDDSLRTSATSCNLPSRQKLATDVTHGAVPMLDNFLCVTMGFFQRCTQKRLNVGLFAIMIAFTLPLSYRLCFQAVSPNRKSSLNAGVVLVLLNTIGAAAGLGPWSCIFFSLVYLPAAYSSMKVSKASVLPVPTPAYNIYTANLLHVGVGIVAIITVLADTKGALWNYAALAIQFAGLTYLPIAWVSFRTPKVNDEATSRSVIRRYDAEGVSYAFERTWSYYRKMAALSAFIYWYGLNRVLRGYFFQGEKLDAISIFWFGDIAGTAVALTLLVVAEKTTFRNKSAVHPVTGEARSPLEIECDKAIAKAPAGSLWLEKTTAGFIAATLVGGPGFAASMWWSSGEEELGWKARKSWRETVAVEGKKSK
;
A
#
# COMPACT_ATOMS: atom_id res chain seq x y z
N MET A 1 28.05 2.57 14.59
CA MET A 1 27.21 1.44 14.11
C MET A 1 28.09 0.51 13.30
N ALA A 2 28.10 -0.79 13.62
CA ALA A 2 28.85 -1.79 12.86
C ALA A 2 28.40 -1.78 11.38
N LYS A 3 29.35 -1.91 10.45
CA LYS A 3 29.06 -1.99 9.01
C LYS A 3 28.22 -3.24 8.75
N GLY A 4 27.06 -3.06 8.12
CA GLY A 4 26.14 -4.15 7.78
C GLY A 4 25.50 -4.83 9.00
N SER A 5 24.43 -4.23 9.54
CA SER A 5 23.68 -4.80 10.66
C SER A 5 22.26 -5.20 10.25
N LEU A 6 21.80 -6.35 10.76
CA LEU A 6 20.40 -6.78 10.68
C LEU A 6 19.49 -6.08 11.70
N LEU A 7 20.07 -5.41 12.69
CA LEU A 7 19.31 -4.78 13.79
C LEU A 7 18.22 -3.81 13.31
N PRO A 8 18.44 -2.95 12.27
CA PRO A 8 17.38 -2.09 11.76
C PRO A 8 16.20 -2.88 11.17
N ILE A 9 16.47 -4.02 10.53
CA ILE A 9 15.43 -4.88 9.94
C ILE A 9 14.65 -5.59 11.06
N LEU A 10 15.34 -6.15 12.05
CA LEU A 10 14.70 -6.81 13.19
C LEU A 10 13.86 -5.83 14.02
N GLY A 11 14.36 -4.61 14.23
CA GLY A 11 13.63 -3.55 14.92
C GLY A 11 12.35 -3.14 14.20
N LEU A 12 12.40 -3.02 12.86
CA LEU A 12 11.20 -2.75 12.05
C LEU A 12 10.20 -3.90 12.07
N ALA A 13 10.69 -5.15 11.99
CA ALA A 13 9.82 -6.33 12.07
C ALA A 13 9.08 -6.39 13.41
N LEU A 14 9.80 -6.19 14.52
CA LEU A 14 9.22 -6.15 15.87
C LEU A 14 8.21 -5.01 16.00
N ALA A 15 8.55 -3.80 15.53
CA ALA A 15 7.65 -2.66 15.55
C ALA A 15 6.34 -2.93 14.80
N GLY A 16 6.40 -3.56 13.62
CA GLY A 16 5.20 -3.93 12.87
C GLY A 16 4.36 -5.02 13.56
N LEU A 17 4.98 -6.03 14.17
CA LEU A 17 4.23 -7.07 14.90
C LEU A 17 3.55 -6.49 16.15
N LEU A 18 4.25 -5.67 16.92
CA LEU A 18 3.69 -4.99 18.10
C LEU A 18 2.57 -4.03 17.70
N ALA A 19 2.74 -3.29 16.61
CA ALA A 19 1.69 -2.42 16.08
C ALA A 19 0.48 -3.23 15.59
N GLY A 20 0.69 -4.37 14.92
CA GLY A 20 -0.36 -5.30 14.53
C GLY A 20 -1.17 -5.76 15.74
N ALA A 21 -0.51 -6.33 16.75
CA ALA A 21 -1.16 -6.79 17.98
C ALA A 21 -1.91 -5.66 18.72
N ALA A 22 -1.29 -4.47 18.85
CA ALA A 22 -1.90 -3.34 19.53
C ALA A 22 -3.14 -2.80 18.80
N THR A 23 -3.09 -2.76 17.46
CA THR A 23 -4.20 -2.27 16.64
C THR A 23 -5.32 -3.29 16.51
N GLU A 24 -5.00 -4.59 16.51
CA GLU A 24 -5.98 -5.67 16.60
C GLU A 24 -6.70 -5.65 17.95
N TYR A 25 -5.94 -5.52 19.05
CA TYR A 25 -6.51 -5.33 20.38
C TYR A 25 -7.42 -4.10 20.43
N THR A 26 -6.98 -2.99 19.86
CA THR A 26 -7.80 -1.77 19.77
C THR A 26 -9.08 -2.04 18.98
N ALA A 27 -8.97 -2.70 17.83
CA ALA A 27 -10.09 -2.86 16.91
C ALA A 27 -11.19 -3.80 17.45
N PHE A 28 -10.81 -4.87 18.15
CA PHE A 28 -11.75 -5.93 18.54
C PHE A 28 -11.96 -6.08 20.05
N LEU A 29 -10.98 -5.66 20.86
CA LEU A 29 -10.93 -6.00 22.29
C LEU A 29 -11.09 -4.78 23.21
N LEU A 30 -10.65 -3.60 22.78
CA LEU A 30 -10.65 -2.39 23.61
C LEU A 30 -12.05 -1.83 23.89
N SER A 31 -12.99 -2.01 22.96
CA SER A 31 -14.36 -1.53 23.15
C SER A 31 -15.06 -2.26 24.32
N LYS A 32 -15.71 -1.48 25.19
CA LYS A 32 -16.65 -1.98 26.21
C LYS A 32 -18.02 -2.37 25.62
N ASP A 33 -18.32 -1.88 24.41
CA ASP A 33 -19.47 -2.30 23.64
C ASP A 33 -19.12 -3.61 22.91
N ASP A 34 -19.76 -4.68 23.34
CA ASP A 34 -19.53 -6.05 22.87
C ASP A 34 -20.34 -6.37 21.61
N SER A 35 -21.12 -5.43 21.08
CA SER A 35 -22.05 -5.68 19.97
C SER A 35 -21.41 -6.26 18.71
N LEU A 36 -20.13 -5.95 18.45
CA LEU A 36 -19.35 -6.54 17.36
C LEU A 36 -18.96 -8.00 17.65
N ARG A 37 -18.51 -8.28 18.89
CA ARG A 37 -18.17 -9.63 19.34
C ARG A 37 -19.40 -10.53 19.41
N THR A 38 -20.52 -10.01 19.92
CA THR A 38 -21.81 -10.70 19.96
C THR A 38 -22.34 -10.97 18.55
N SER A 39 -22.12 -10.05 17.60
CA SER A 39 -22.49 -10.31 16.20
C SER A 39 -21.71 -11.50 15.64
N ALA A 40 -20.41 -11.57 15.91
CA ALA A 40 -19.56 -12.69 15.47
C ALA A 40 -20.01 -14.04 16.07
N THR A 41 -20.36 -14.08 17.35
CA THR A 41 -20.85 -15.32 17.98
C THR A 41 -22.25 -15.71 17.51
N SER A 42 -23.12 -14.74 17.24
CA SER A 42 -24.49 -15.00 16.75
C SER A 42 -24.55 -15.52 15.32
N CYS A 43 -23.55 -15.18 14.50
CA CYS A 43 -23.42 -15.65 13.12
C CYS A 43 -22.79 -17.05 12.99
N ASN A 44 -22.58 -17.77 14.10
CA ASN A 44 -22.05 -19.13 14.08
C ASN A 44 -23.18 -20.15 13.90
N LEU A 45 -23.03 -21.11 12.97
CA LEU A 45 -23.99 -22.17 12.69
C LEU A 45 -23.46 -23.53 13.22
N PRO A 46 -23.87 -23.98 14.43
CA PRO A 46 -23.33 -25.18 15.07
C PRO A 46 -23.67 -26.48 14.33
N SER A 47 -24.77 -26.49 13.58
CA SER A 47 -25.18 -27.64 12.76
C SER A 47 -24.18 -27.98 11.67
N ARG A 48 -23.33 -27.02 11.25
CA ARG A 48 -22.35 -27.21 10.16
C ARG A 48 -20.96 -27.66 10.61
N GLN A 49 -20.57 -27.46 11.86
CA GLN A 49 -19.36 -28.08 12.44
C GLN A 49 -19.45 -29.62 12.46
N LYS A 50 -20.65 -30.16 12.21
CA LYS A 50 -20.95 -31.58 12.10
C LYS A 50 -20.95 -32.10 10.64
N LEU A 51 -20.72 -31.24 9.64
CA LEU A 51 -20.65 -31.67 8.24
C LEU A 51 -19.33 -32.37 7.95
N ALA A 52 -19.40 -33.54 7.30
CA ALA A 52 -18.22 -34.29 6.88
C ALA A 52 -17.33 -33.53 5.88
N THR A 53 -17.86 -32.50 5.21
CA THR A 53 -17.13 -31.63 4.26
C THR A 53 -16.45 -30.44 4.92
N ASP A 54 -16.69 -30.18 6.20
CA ASP A 54 -15.97 -29.14 6.94
C ASP A 54 -14.62 -29.67 7.45
N VAL A 55 -13.63 -29.66 6.55
CA VAL A 55 -12.24 -30.07 6.84
C VAL A 55 -11.59 -29.21 7.92
N THR A 56 -12.14 -28.02 8.19
CA THR A 56 -11.59 -27.10 9.19
C THR A 56 -12.19 -27.32 10.58
N HIS A 57 -13.20 -28.18 10.73
CA HIS A 57 -13.92 -28.41 11.99
C HIS A 57 -14.32 -27.11 12.69
N GLY A 58 -14.76 -26.11 11.93
CA GLY A 58 -15.12 -24.79 12.45
C GLY A 58 -13.94 -23.89 12.85
N ALA A 59 -12.68 -24.27 12.57
CA ALA A 59 -11.51 -23.42 12.82
C ALA A 59 -11.41 -22.23 11.86
N VAL A 60 -12.00 -22.33 10.66
CA VAL A 60 -12.09 -21.22 9.70
C VAL A 60 -13.56 -20.82 9.56
N PRO A 61 -13.92 -19.53 9.77
CA PRO A 61 -15.29 -19.09 9.57
C PRO A 61 -15.71 -19.31 8.11
N MET A 62 -16.82 -20.03 7.89
CA MET A 62 -17.39 -20.23 6.56
C MET A 62 -17.78 -18.90 5.93
N LEU A 63 -17.85 -18.87 4.59
CA LEU A 63 -18.24 -17.67 3.84
C LEU A 63 -19.58 -17.09 4.33
N ASP A 64 -20.56 -17.94 4.67
CA ASP A 64 -21.85 -17.48 5.17
C ASP A 64 -21.75 -16.78 6.53
N ASN A 65 -20.99 -17.36 7.48
CA ASN A 65 -20.74 -16.74 8.79
C ASN A 65 -19.97 -15.42 8.62
N PHE A 66 -18.99 -15.41 7.71
CA PHE A 66 -18.20 -14.25 7.37
C PHE A 66 -19.06 -13.11 6.79
N LEU A 67 -19.92 -13.42 5.82
CA LEU A 67 -20.85 -12.47 5.21
C LEU A 67 -21.89 -11.98 6.22
N CYS A 68 -22.41 -12.85 7.09
CA CYS A 68 -23.32 -12.46 8.18
C CYS A 68 -22.72 -11.38 9.08
N VAL A 69 -21.45 -11.53 9.48
CA VAL A 69 -20.76 -10.56 10.34
C VAL A 69 -20.43 -9.28 9.57
N THR A 70 -19.81 -9.41 8.40
CA THR A 70 -19.30 -8.25 7.65
C THR A 70 -20.41 -7.39 7.07
N MET A 71 -21.48 -7.98 6.54
CA MET A 71 -22.62 -7.20 6.07
C MET A 71 -23.26 -6.41 7.22
N GLY A 72 -23.49 -7.04 8.38
CA GLY A 72 -24.02 -6.36 9.56
C GLY A 72 -23.11 -5.21 10.05
N PHE A 73 -21.79 -5.43 10.03
CA PHE A 73 -20.80 -4.40 10.34
C PHE A 73 -20.89 -3.21 9.37
N PHE A 74 -20.88 -3.45 8.06
CA PHE A 74 -20.95 -2.39 7.05
C PHE A 74 -22.29 -1.63 7.12
N GLN A 75 -23.39 -2.32 7.41
CA GLN A 75 -24.70 -1.67 7.60
C GLN A 75 -24.63 -0.63 8.72
N ARG A 76 -24.16 -1.05 9.90
CA ARG A 76 -24.02 -0.17 11.05
C ARG A 76 -22.98 0.93 10.84
N CYS A 77 -21.92 0.67 10.07
CA CYS A 77 -20.94 1.68 9.68
C CYS A 77 -21.59 2.83 8.89
N THR A 78 -22.56 2.54 8.03
CA THR A 78 -23.24 3.56 7.20
C THR A 78 -24.30 4.38 7.94
N GLN A 79 -24.73 3.94 9.13
CA GLN A 79 -25.80 4.60 9.89
C GLN A 79 -25.35 5.88 10.62
N LYS A 80 -24.06 6.00 10.94
CA LYS A 80 -23.50 7.17 11.64
C LYS A 80 -22.61 7.97 10.72
N ARG A 81 -22.71 9.30 10.77
CA ARG A 81 -21.86 10.19 9.97
C ARG A 81 -20.39 10.00 10.33
N LEU A 82 -20.10 9.85 11.62
CA LEU A 82 -18.78 9.61 12.18
C LEU A 82 -18.16 8.34 11.60
N ASN A 83 -18.88 7.22 11.59
CA ASN A 83 -18.37 5.94 11.09
C ASN A 83 -18.12 5.98 9.57
N VAL A 84 -18.98 6.64 8.79
CA VAL A 84 -18.70 6.90 7.36
C VAL A 84 -17.45 7.77 7.17
N GLY A 85 -17.24 8.75 8.06
CA GLY A 85 -16.05 9.59 8.04
C GLY A 85 -14.77 8.80 8.32
N LEU A 86 -14.80 7.93 9.33
CA LEU A 86 -13.67 7.05 9.67
C LEU A 86 -13.37 6.05 8.54
N PHE A 87 -14.40 5.44 7.94
CA PHE A 87 -14.21 4.57 6.78
C PHE A 87 -13.57 5.31 5.59
N ALA A 88 -13.98 6.55 5.33
CA ALA A 88 -13.34 7.37 4.30
C ALA A 88 -11.85 7.63 4.60
N ILE A 89 -11.51 7.99 5.85
CA ILE A 89 -10.11 8.15 6.28
C ILE A 89 -9.32 6.86 6.06
N MET A 90 -9.90 5.70 6.37
CA MET A 90 -9.27 4.41 6.12
C MET A 90 -8.97 4.19 4.64
N ILE A 91 -9.93 4.46 3.74
CA ILE A 91 -9.72 4.39 2.28
C ILE A 91 -8.59 5.32 1.85
N ALA A 92 -8.52 6.53 2.41
CA ALA A 92 -7.48 7.50 2.09
C ALA A 92 -6.06 6.96 2.37
N PHE A 93 -5.90 6.01 3.29
CA PHE A 93 -4.60 5.42 3.63
C PHE A 93 -4.36 4.10 2.88
N THR A 94 -5.40 3.26 2.77
CA THR A 94 -5.32 1.97 2.08
C THR A 94 -5.07 2.13 0.59
N LEU A 95 -5.67 3.13 -0.09
CA LEU A 95 -5.47 3.33 -1.53
C LEU A 95 -3.99 3.58 -1.89
N PRO A 96 -3.27 4.56 -1.27
CA PRO A 96 -1.84 4.72 -1.47
C PRO A 96 -1.01 3.47 -1.16
N LEU A 97 -1.34 2.77 -0.05
CA LEU A 97 -0.65 1.55 0.35
C LEU A 97 -0.77 0.47 -0.72
N SER A 98 -1.99 0.12 -1.11
CA SER A 98 -2.24 -0.91 -2.11
C SER A 98 -1.69 -0.53 -3.48
N TYR A 99 -1.75 0.76 -3.85
CA TYR A 99 -1.12 1.26 -5.06
C TYR A 99 0.40 1.03 -5.05
N ARG A 100 1.09 1.39 -3.98
CA ARG A 100 2.54 1.13 -3.84
C ARG A 100 2.86 -0.34 -3.94
N LEU A 101 2.14 -1.17 -3.20
CA LEU A 101 2.36 -2.60 -3.17
C LEU A 101 2.15 -3.24 -4.56
N CYS A 102 1.14 -2.80 -5.32
CA CYS A 102 0.93 -3.25 -6.70
C CYS A 102 2.13 -2.98 -7.59
N PHE A 103 2.69 -1.76 -7.54
CA PHE A 103 3.89 -1.42 -8.30
C PHE A 103 5.07 -2.29 -7.92
N GLN A 104 5.24 -2.62 -6.64
CA GLN A 104 6.34 -3.44 -6.18
C GLN A 104 6.18 -4.91 -6.59
N ALA A 105 4.96 -5.44 -6.54
CA ALA A 105 4.66 -6.83 -6.91
C ALA A 105 4.88 -7.11 -8.41
N VAL A 106 4.64 -6.12 -9.26
CA VAL A 106 4.85 -6.22 -10.72
C VAL A 106 6.17 -5.59 -11.17
N SER A 107 6.97 -5.05 -10.25
CA SER A 107 8.25 -4.46 -10.60
C SER A 107 9.26 -5.56 -10.96
N PRO A 108 9.98 -5.43 -12.09
CA PRO A 108 11.08 -6.35 -12.42
C PRO A 108 12.18 -6.35 -11.34
N ASN A 109 12.24 -5.30 -10.52
CA ASN A 109 13.36 -5.00 -9.61
C ASN A 109 13.10 -5.43 -8.18
N ARG A 110 11.83 -5.42 -7.78
CA ARG A 110 11.41 -5.53 -6.38
C ARG A 110 10.52 -6.73 -6.12
N LYS A 111 10.04 -7.40 -7.16
CA LYS A 111 9.29 -8.64 -7.04
C LYS A 111 10.12 -9.70 -6.31
N SER A 112 9.47 -10.41 -5.39
CA SER A 112 9.96 -11.63 -4.77
C SER A 112 8.81 -12.64 -4.70
N SER A 113 9.11 -13.90 -4.35
CA SER A 113 8.06 -14.89 -4.06
C SER A 113 7.15 -14.44 -2.91
N LEU A 114 7.71 -13.72 -1.94
CA LEU A 114 6.99 -13.20 -0.78
C LEU A 114 6.18 -11.93 -1.08
N ASN A 115 6.66 -11.05 -1.96
CA ASN A 115 5.92 -9.86 -2.40
C ASN A 115 5.35 -10.02 -3.82
N ALA A 116 4.71 -11.16 -4.07
CA ALA A 116 4.03 -11.45 -5.33
C ALA A 116 2.59 -10.91 -5.31
N GLY A 117 2.01 -10.64 -6.48
CA GLY A 117 0.65 -10.08 -6.58
C GLY A 117 -0.44 -10.96 -5.93
N VAL A 118 -0.25 -12.29 -5.85
CA VAL A 118 -1.17 -13.18 -5.11
C VAL A 118 -1.22 -12.85 -3.62
N VAL A 119 -0.10 -12.42 -3.05
CA VAL A 119 0.01 -12.07 -1.64
C VAL A 119 -0.70 -10.74 -1.37
N LEU A 120 -0.82 -9.86 -2.37
CA LEU A 120 -1.67 -8.66 -2.30
C LEU A 120 -3.16 -8.97 -2.34
N VAL A 121 -3.56 -9.95 -3.16
CA VAL A 121 -4.94 -10.46 -3.16
C VAL A 121 -5.27 -11.00 -1.77
N LEU A 122 -4.39 -11.82 -1.19
CA LEU A 122 -4.56 -12.35 0.17
C LEU A 122 -4.60 -11.25 1.23
N LEU A 123 -3.71 -10.26 1.16
CA LEU A 123 -3.70 -9.10 2.07
C LEU A 123 -5.05 -8.38 2.05
N ASN A 124 -5.57 -8.06 0.87
CA ASN A 124 -6.81 -7.30 0.77
C ASN A 124 -8.05 -8.14 1.08
N THR A 125 -8.06 -9.44 0.76
CA THR A 125 -9.17 -10.35 1.08
C THR A 125 -9.22 -10.70 2.57
N ILE A 126 -8.09 -11.06 3.17
CA ILE A 126 -8.01 -11.35 4.61
C ILE A 126 -8.15 -10.05 5.41
N GLY A 127 -7.56 -8.95 4.96
CA GLY A 127 -7.70 -7.66 5.62
C GLY A 127 -9.13 -7.13 5.60
N ALA A 128 -9.87 -7.32 4.50
CA ALA A 128 -11.32 -7.04 4.49
C ALA A 128 -12.08 -7.84 5.55
N ALA A 129 -11.56 -9.02 5.92
CA ALA A 129 -12.17 -9.89 6.91
C ALA A 129 -11.77 -9.62 8.36
N ALA A 130 -10.49 -9.35 8.58
CA ALA A 130 -9.86 -9.29 9.91
C ALA A 130 -9.42 -7.87 10.32
N GLY A 131 -9.76 -6.85 9.52
CA GLY A 131 -9.23 -5.49 9.67
C GLY A 131 -7.97 -5.30 8.82
N LEU A 132 -8.02 -4.33 7.91
CA LEU A 132 -6.95 -4.07 6.95
C LEU A 132 -5.70 -3.50 7.63
N GLY A 133 -5.85 -2.74 8.70
CA GLY A 133 -4.77 -2.08 9.45
C GLY A 133 -3.87 -3.06 10.20
N PRO A 134 -4.41 -3.82 11.16
CA PRO A 134 -3.62 -4.83 11.88
C PRO A 134 -2.99 -5.84 10.92
N TRP A 135 -3.75 -6.28 9.91
CA TRP A 135 -3.26 -7.22 8.92
C TRP A 135 -2.16 -6.62 8.02
N SER A 136 -2.25 -5.33 7.68
CA SER A 136 -1.17 -4.63 6.96
C SER A 136 0.12 -4.54 7.77
N CYS A 137 0.04 -4.37 9.09
CA CYS A 137 1.20 -4.39 9.98
C CYS A 137 1.85 -5.78 10.04
N ILE A 138 1.06 -6.83 10.19
CA ILE A 138 1.54 -8.23 10.20
C ILE A 138 2.16 -8.59 8.85
N PHE A 139 1.46 -8.28 7.75
CA PHE A 139 1.96 -8.45 6.39
C PHE A 139 3.27 -7.71 6.17
N PHE A 140 3.37 -6.47 6.64
CA PHE A 140 4.59 -5.69 6.54
C PHE A 140 5.78 -6.45 7.15
N SER A 141 5.62 -6.90 8.40
CA SER A 141 6.69 -7.56 9.15
C SER A 141 7.07 -8.93 8.61
N LEU A 142 6.07 -9.75 8.25
CA LEU A 142 6.28 -11.16 7.89
C LEU A 142 6.56 -11.37 6.40
N VAL A 143 6.12 -10.43 5.56
CA VAL A 143 6.11 -10.63 4.11
C VAL A 143 6.89 -9.55 3.38
N TYR A 144 6.47 -8.30 3.51
CA TYR A 144 7.07 -7.20 2.75
C TYR A 144 8.53 -6.93 3.16
N LEU A 145 8.81 -6.84 4.45
CA LEU A 145 10.14 -6.51 4.95
C LEU A 145 11.19 -7.60 4.60
N PRO A 146 10.91 -8.91 4.79
CA PRO A 146 11.78 -9.98 4.27
C PRO A 146 11.97 -9.93 2.76
N ALA A 147 10.91 -9.63 2.00
CA ALA A 147 10.98 -9.46 0.55
C ALA A 147 11.90 -8.30 0.14
N ALA A 148 11.75 -7.14 0.77
CA ALA A 148 12.55 -5.95 0.51
C ALA A 148 14.03 -6.21 0.82
N TYR A 149 14.31 -6.84 1.96
CA TYR A 149 15.66 -7.24 2.36
C TYR A 149 16.29 -8.24 1.38
N SER A 150 15.54 -9.26 0.97
CA SER A 150 15.99 -10.24 -0.04
C SER A 150 16.27 -9.59 -1.39
N SER A 151 15.39 -8.69 -1.86
CA SER A 151 15.58 -7.93 -3.10
C SER A 151 16.85 -7.08 -3.06
N MET A 152 17.11 -6.40 -1.95
CA MET A 152 18.31 -5.59 -1.76
C MET A 152 19.60 -6.43 -1.80
N LYS A 153 19.64 -7.59 -1.16
CA LYS A 153 20.85 -8.45 -1.16
C LYS A 153 21.18 -9.06 -2.53
N VAL A 154 20.16 -9.36 -3.32
CA VAL A 154 20.32 -10.07 -4.59
C VAL A 154 20.50 -9.11 -5.77
N SER A 155 19.98 -7.88 -5.67
CA SER A 155 20.10 -6.88 -6.73
C SER A 155 21.45 -6.17 -6.66
N LYS A 156 22.27 -6.30 -7.70
CA LYS A 156 23.58 -5.63 -7.84
C LYS A 156 23.55 -4.47 -8.83
N ALA A 157 22.38 -4.09 -9.32
CA ALA A 157 22.24 -3.10 -10.38
C ALA A 157 22.11 -1.68 -9.83
N SER A 158 23.02 -0.79 -10.22
CA SER A 158 22.94 0.64 -9.90
C SER A 158 21.81 1.36 -10.64
N VAL A 159 21.42 0.81 -11.79
CA VAL A 159 20.34 1.27 -12.65
C VAL A 159 19.23 0.23 -12.67
N LEU A 160 17.99 0.68 -12.53
CA LEU A 160 16.81 -0.18 -12.61
C LEU A 160 16.25 -0.19 -14.05
N PRO A 161 15.82 -1.35 -14.61
CA PRO A 161 15.07 -1.42 -15.86
C PRO A 161 13.80 -0.58 -15.82
N VAL A 162 13.32 -0.24 -17.01
CA VAL A 162 12.06 0.47 -17.24
C VAL A 162 10.92 -0.25 -16.50
N PRO A 163 10.06 0.48 -15.77
CA PRO A 163 8.96 -0.13 -15.03
C PRO A 163 7.96 -0.81 -15.97
N THR A 164 7.32 -1.87 -15.49
CA THR A 164 6.34 -2.66 -16.25
C THR A 164 5.19 -1.77 -16.77
N PRO A 165 4.85 -1.82 -18.07
CA PRO A 165 3.74 -1.06 -18.62
C PRO A 165 2.43 -1.37 -17.91
N ALA A 166 1.75 -0.32 -17.46
CA ALA A 166 0.79 -0.41 -16.38
C ALA A 166 -0.64 -0.78 -16.82
N TYR A 167 -0.88 -1.43 -17.97
CA TYR A 167 -2.24 -1.80 -18.39
C TYR A 167 -3.02 -2.55 -17.30
N ASN A 168 -2.43 -3.58 -16.70
CA ASN A 168 -3.09 -4.36 -15.65
C ASN A 168 -3.16 -3.61 -14.31
N ILE A 169 -2.25 -2.68 -14.06
CA ILE A 169 -2.36 -1.75 -12.92
C ILE A 169 -3.54 -0.80 -13.15
N TYR A 170 -3.77 -0.34 -14.38
CA TYR A 170 -4.93 0.46 -14.75
C TYR A 170 -6.22 -0.34 -14.65
N THR A 171 -6.24 -1.59 -15.12
CA THR A 171 -7.41 -2.46 -14.98
C THR A 171 -7.75 -2.69 -13.51
N ALA A 172 -6.78 -3.03 -12.67
CA ALA A 172 -7.01 -3.21 -11.23
C ALA A 172 -7.51 -1.92 -10.55
N ASN A 173 -6.90 -0.77 -10.87
CA ASN A 173 -7.34 0.52 -10.34
C ASN A 173 -8.74 0.92 -10.83
N LEU A 174 -9.07 0.65 -12.10
CA LEU A 174 -10.39 0.94 -12.67
C LEU A 174 -11.47 0.04 -12.05
N LEU A 175 -11.16 -1.24 -11.82
CA LEU A 175 -12.03 -2.14 -11.07
C LEU A 175 -12.23 -1.65 -9.63
N HIS A 176 -11.19 -1.17 -8.95
CA HIS A 176 -11.29 -0.55 -7.63
C HIS A 176 -12.19 0.70 -7.63
N VAL A 177 -12.01 1.58 -8.62
CA VAL A 177 -12.88 2.76 -8.80
C VAL A 177 -14.32 2.32 -9.05
N GLY A 178 -14.55 1.30 -9.87
CA GLY A 178 -15.87 0.72 -10.10
C GLY A 178 -16.53 0.23 -8.81
N VAL A 179 -15.81 -0.55 -7.99
CA VAL A 179 -16.28 -0.99 -6.67
C VAL A 179 -16.58 0.21 -5.76
N GLY A 180 -15.72 1.24 -5.77
CA GLY A 180 -15.92 2.46 -5.00
C GLY A 180 -17.15 3.27 -5.44
N ILE A 181 -17.40 3.37 -6.75
CA ILE A 181 -18.61 4.03 -7.29
C ILE A 181 -19.86 3.27 -6.88
N VAL A 182 -19.86 1.93 -6.99
CA VAL A 182 -20.98 1.10 -6.55
C VAL A 182 -21.24 1.32 -5.06
N ALA A 183 -20.19 1.31 -4.23
CA ALA A 183 -20.31 1.59 -2.79
C ALA A 183 -20.92 2.99 -2.52
N ILE A 184 -20.46 4.02 -3.24
CA ILE A 184 -20.96 5.39 -3.08
C ILE A 184 -22.43 5.50 -3.51
N ILE A 185 -22.79 4.98 -4.69
CA ILE A 185 -24.15 5.03 -5.22
C ILE A 185 -25.09 4.33 -4.23
N THR A 186 -24.71 3.17 -3.73
CA THR A 186 -25.55 2.44 -2.79
C THR A 186 -25.73 3.18 -1.47
N VAL A 187 -24.66 3.75 -0.90
CA VAL A 187 -24.75 4.53 0.34
C VAL A 187 -25.66 5.76 0.17
N LEU A 188 -25.75 6.32 -1.03
CA LEU A 188 -26.53 7.54 -1.31
C LEU A 188 -27.95 7.28 -1.83
N ALA A 189 -28.16 6.21 -2.60
CA ALA A 189 -29.39 5.98 -3.35
C ALA A 189 -30.31 4.90 -2.74
N ASP A 190 -29.76 3.91 -2.02
CA ASP A 190 -30.57 2.81 -1.49
C ASP A 190 -30.01 2.26 -0.18
N THR A 191 -30.22 2.99 0.92
CA THR A 191 -29.72 2.65 2.26
C THR A 191 -30.38 1.42 2.92
N LYS A 192 -31.46 0.87 2.34
CA LYS A 192 -32.29 -0.18 2.97
C LYS A 192 -32.81 -1.26 2.00
N GLY A 193 -32.68 -1.09 0.69
CA GLY A 193 -33.19 -2.01 -0.33
C GLY A 193 -32.15 -3.04 -0.79
N ALA A 194 -32.52 -3.83 -1.81
CA ALA A 194 -31.72 -4.96 -2.27
C ALA A 194 -30.36 -4.57 -2.87
N LEU A 195 -30.24 -3.36 -3.45
CA LEU A 195 -28.98 -2.84 -3.99
C LEU A 195 -27.93 -2.65 -2.90
N TRP A 196 -28.38 -2.47 -1.65
CA TRP A 196 -27.52 -2.41 -0.48
C TRP A 196 -26.74 -3.69 -0.25
N ASN A 197 -27.44 -4.84 -0.28
CA ASN A 197 -26.83 -6.14 -0.06
C ASN A 197 -25.78 -6.47 -1.13
N TYR A 198 -26.06 -6.14 -2.40
CA TYR A 198 -25.13 -6.38 -3.50
C TYR A 198 -23.86 -5.55 -3.41
N ALA A 199 -23.96 -4.29 -2.98
CA ALA A 199 -22.78 -3.44 -2.82
C ALA A 199 -21.95 -3.81 -1.58
N ALA A 200 -22.60 -4.14 -0.46
CA ALA A 200 -21.91 -4.65 0.72
C ALA A 200 -21.11 -5.92 0.39
N LEU A 201 -21.70 -6.81 -0.42
CA LEU A 201 -21.04 -8.00 -0.95
C LEU A 201 -19.85 -7.64 -1.87
N ALA A 202 -20.05 -6.71 -2.82
CA ALA A 202 -18.98 -6.27 -3.72
C ALA A 202 -17.77 -5.67 -2.97
N ILE A 203 -18.00 -4.94 -1.88
CA ILE A 203 -16.95 -4.41 -1.02
C ILE A 203 -16.16 -5.54 -0.34
N GLN A 204 -16.82 -6.61 0.13
CA GLN A 204 -16.09 -7.75 0.74
C GLN A 204 -15.14 -8.42 -0.25
N PHE A 205 -15.51 -8.45 -1.52
CA PHE A 205 -14.71 -9.04 -2.59
C PHE A 205 -13.82 -8.03 -3.33
N ALA A 206 -13.70 -6.79 -2.84
CA ALA A 206 -12.88 -5.77 -3.47
C ALA A 206 -11.42 -6.22 -3.65
N GLY A 207 -10.90 -7.07 -2.75
CA GLY A 207 -9.57 -7.68 -2.87
C GLY A 207 -9.35 -8.50 -4.13
N LEU A 208 -10.41 -9.08 -4.73
CA LEU A 208 -10.32 -9.87 -5.96
C LEU A 208 -10.02 -9.04 -7.20
N THR A 209 -10.26 -7.73 -7.15
CA THR A 209 -9.91 -6.83 -8.26
C THR A 209 -8.39 -6.68 -8.45
N TYR A 210 -7.57 -7.21 -7.52
CA TYR A 210 -6.12 -7.34 -7.66
C TYR A 210 -5.68 -8.62 -8.42
N LEU A 211 -6.61 -9.49 -8.85
CA LEU A 211 -6.27 -10.67 -9.67
C LEU A 211 -5.46 -10.34 -10.94
N PRO A 212 -5.74 -9.26 -11.70
CA PRO A 212 -4.89 -8.85 -12.81
C PRO A 212 -3.44 -8.54 -12.39
N ILE A 213 -3.24 -8.02 -11.18
CA ILE A 213 -1.89 -7.79 -10.62
C ILE A 213 -1.21 -9.11 -10.30
N ALA A 214 -1.92 -10.07 -9.71
CA ALA A 214 -1.38 -11.41 -9.45
C ALA A 214 -0.93 -12.10 -10.75
N TRP A 215 -1.73 -11.98 -11.80
CA TRP A 215 -1.43 -12.50 -13.13
C TRP A 215 -0.17 -11.88 -13.76
N VAL A 216 -0.08 -10.56 -13.76
CA VAL A 216 1.11 -9.86 -14.29
C VAL A 216 2.33 -10.12 -13.45
N SER A 217 2.18 -10.12 -12.13
CA SER A 217 3.25 -10.46 -11.21
C SER A 217 3.84 -11.80 -11.63
N PHE A 218 3.04 -12.85 -11.86
CA PHE A 218 3.56 -14.15 -12.30
C PHE A 218 4.38 -14.06 -13.60
N ARG A 219 3.90 -13.33 -14.60
CA ARG A 219 4.53 -13.21 -15.93
C ARG A 219 5.73 -12.27 -16.02
N THR A 220 5.88 -11.36 -15.07
CA THR A 220 6.96 -10.38 -15.09
C THR A 220 8.27 -11.03 -14.60
N PRO A 221 9.33 -11.08 -15.42
CA PRO A 221 10.62 -11.64 -15.00
C PRO A 221 11.30 -10.72 -13.99
N LYS A 222 12.03 -11.33 -13.04
CA LYS A 222 12.86 -10.60 -12.08
C LYS A 222 14.21 -10.28 -12.72
N VAL A 223 14.67 -9.03 -12.59
CA VAL A 223 15.96 -8.55 -13.10
C VAL A 223 16.83 -8.14 -11.92
N ASN A 224 17.97 -8.83 -11.74
CA ASN A 224 18.85 -8.62 -10.58
C ASN A 224 20.24 -8.11 -10.95
N ASP A 225 20.61 -8.19 -12.23
CA ASP A 225 21.93 -7.85 -12.74
C ASP A 225 21.91 -6.58 -13.60
N GLU A 226 23.02 -5.84 -13.55
CA GLU A 226 23.13 -4.54 -14.23
C GLU A 226 23.15 -4.68 -15.76
N ALA A 227 23.73 -5.75 -16.29
CA ALA A 227 23.82 -6.00 -17.72
C ALA A 227 22.43 -6.17 -18.35
N THR A 228 21.57 -7.00 -17.74
CA THR A 228 20.18 -7.19 -18.17
C THR A 228 19.34 -5.94 -17.97
N SER A 229 19.55 -5.21 -16.86
CA SER A 229 18.89 -3.91 -16.64
C SER A 229 19.17 -2.93 -17.78
N ARG A 230 20.45 -2.73 -18.12
CA ARG A 230 20.87 -1.86 -19.20
C ARG A 230 20.41 -2.37 -20.56
N SER A 231 20.41 -3.68 -20.81
CA SER A 231 19.93 -4.25 -22.07
C SER A 231 18.42 -4.05 -22.27
N VAL A 232 17.62 -4.10 -21.20
CA VAL A 232 16.19 -3.76 -21.24
C VAL A 232 16.01 -2.29 -21.55
N ILE A 233 16.77 -1.39 -20.90
CA ILE A 233 16.70 0.06 -21.17
C ILE A 233 17.04 0.39 -22.62
N ARG A 234 18.04 -0.29 -23.21
CA ARG A 234 18.43 -0.10 -24.62
C ARG A 234 17.31 -0.41 -25.62
N ARG A 235 16.31 -1.21 -25.25
CA ARG A 235 15.17 -1.55 -26.12
C ARG A 235 14.17 -0.41 -26.25
N TYR A 236 14.24 0.59 -25.38
CA TYR A 236 13.39 1.76 -25.40
C TYR A 236 14.13 2.95 -26.02
N ASP A 237 13.38 3.81 -26.68
CA ASP A 237 13.83 5.14 -27.08
C ASP A 237 13.91 6.08 -25.86
N ALA A 238 14.55 7.24 -26.05
CA ALA A 238 14.69 8.23 -24.97
C ALA A 238 13.32 8.67 -24.41
N GLU A 239 12.33 8.84 -25.29
CA GLU A 239 10.98 9.23 -24.95
C GLU A 239 10.28 8.13 -24.14
N GLY A 240 10.34 6.88 -24.58
CA GLY A 240 9.75 5.75 -23.87
C GLY A 240 10.33 5.53 -22.48
N VAL A 241 11.66 5.72 -22.31
CA VAL A 241 12.28 5.70 -20.98
C VAL A 241 11.75 6.84 -20.11
N SER A 242 11.68 8.08 -20.64
CA SER A 242 11.18 9.22 -19.85
C SER A 242 9.72 9.04 -19.45
N TYR A 243 8.88 8.68 -20.42
CA TYR A 243 7.44 8.53 -20.25
C TYR A 243 7.09 7.47 -19.20
N ALA A 244 7.80 6.33 -19.16
CA ALA A 244 7.51 5.27 -18.21
C ALA A 244 7.68 5.70 -16.73
N PHE A 245 8.74 6.45 -16.44
CA PHE A 245 9.00 6.96 -15.08
C PHE A 245 8.17 8.20 -14.75
N GLU A 246 8.05 9.15 -15.68
CA GLU A 246 7.23 10.36 -15.50
C GLU A 246 5.76 10.02 -15.27
N ARG A 247 5.25 9.01 -15.98
CA ARG A 247 3.89 8.55 -15.78
C ARG A 247 3.68 7.99 -14.37
N THR A 248 4.59 7.15 -13.89
CA THR A 248 4.53 6.58 -12.52
C THR A 248 4.64 7.69 -11.46
N TRP A 249 5.57 8.62 -11.64
CA TRP A 249 5.74 9.82 -10.81
C TRP A 249 4.45 10.65 -10.73
N SER A 250 3.82 10.94 -11.89
CA SER A 250 2.58 11.71 -11.99
C SER A 250 1.42 11.02 -11.27
N TYR A 251 1.31 9.70 -11.38
CA TYR A 251 0.24 8.98 -10.71
C TYR A 251 0.37 8.98 -9.19
N TYR A 252 1.58 8.89 -8.64
CA TYR A 252 1.74 9.06 -7.20
C TYR A 252 1.23 10.42 -6.72
N ARG A 253 1.41 11.50 -7.49
CA ARG A 253 0.84 12.81 -7.16
C ARG A 253 -0.69 12.84 -7.28
N LYS A 254 -1.26 12.18 -8.29
CA LYS A 254 -2.72 12.03 -8.43
C LYS A 254 -3.31 11.24 -7.27
N MET A 255 -2.65 10.15 -6.86
CA MET A 255 -3.03 9.36 -5.69
C MET A 255 -2.89 10.16 -4.40
N ALA A 256 -1.86 11.01 -4.28
CA ALA A 256 -1.72 11.93 -3.16
C ALA A 256 -2.92 12.89 -3.09
N ALA A 257 -3.26 13.56 -4.20
CA ALA A 257 -4.39 14.48 -4.26
C ALA A 257 -5.73 13.80 -3.92
N LEU A 258 -5.97 12.60 -4.48
CA LEU A 258 -7.16 11.80 -4.19
C LEU A 258 -7.22 11.40 -2.71
N SER A 259 -6.11 10.92 -2.15
CA SER A 259 -5.97 10.56 -0.74
C SER A 259 -6.28 11.76 0.16
N ALA A 260 -5.70 12.93 -0.12
CA ALA A 260 -5.96 14.16 0.64
C ALA A 260 -7.44 14.59 0.56
N PHE A 261 -8.07 14.51 -0.61
CA PHE A 261 -9.49 14.84 -0.77
C PHE A 261 -10.38 13.94 0.09
N ILE A 262 -10.17 12.62 0.03
CA ILE A 262 -10.93 11.65 0.83
C ILE A 262 -10.66 11.83 2.32
N TYR A 263 -9.41 12.10 2.70
CA TYR A 263 -9.01 12.38 4.08
C TYR A 263 -9.77 13.58 4.66
N TRP A 264 -9.79 14.72 3.96
CA TRP A 264 -10.51 15.91 4.39
C TRP A 264 -12.04 15.71 4.42
N TYR A 265 -12.58 14.98 3.45
CA TYR A 265 -13.99 14.60 3.47
C TYR A 265 -14.34 13.76 4.70
N GLY A 266 -13.51 12.76 5.02
CA GLY A 266 -13.67 11.92 6.20
C GLY A 266 -13.55 12.72 7.49
N LEU A 267 -12.51 13.56 7.61
CA LEU A 267 -12.29 14.42 8.77
C LEU A 267 -13.46 15.38 8.99
N ASN A 268 -13.97 16.02 7.94
CA ASN A 268 -15.15 16.88 8.01
C ASN A 268 -16.37 16.13 8.57
N ARG A 269 -16.59 14.88 8.14
CA ARG A 269 -17.68 14.05 8.64
C ARG A 269 -17.51 13.65 10.10
N VAL A 270 -16.30 13.25 10.51
CA VAL A 270 -15.99 12.92 11.91
C VAL A 270 -16.22 14.14 12.80
N LEU A 271 -15.66 15.31 12.43
CA LEU A 271 -15.83 16.55 13.20
C LEU A 271 -17.29 16.96 13.31
N ARG A 272 -18.05 16.90 12.21
CA ARG A 272 -19.49 17.21 12.22
C ARG A 272 -20.32 16.21 13.04
N GLY A 273 -20.06 14.91 12.89
CA GLY A 273 -20.75 13.87 13.66
C GLY A 273 -20.51 14.04 15.16
N TYR A 274 -19.26 14.20 15.57
CA TYR A 274 -18.89 14.29 16.97
C TYR A 274 -19.27 15.63 17.62
N PHE A 275 -18.82 16.76 17.05
CA PHE A 275 -18.96 18.07 17.70
C PHE A 275 -20.32 18.75 17.45
N PHE A 276 -20.96 18.50 16.30
CA PHE A 276 -22.18 19.21 15.92
C PHE A 276 -23.45 18.36 16.04
N GLN A 277 -23.33 17.03 15.88
CA GLN A 277 -24.48 16.12 15.96
C GLN A 277 -24.51 15.29 17.27
N GLY A 278 -23.49 15.41 18.11
CA GLY A 278 -23.40 14.71 19.39
C GLY A 278 -23.31 13.19 19.27
N GLU A 279 -22.84 12.67 18.12
CA GLU A 279 -22.66 11.23 17.93
C GLU A 279 -21.62 10.68 18.91
N LYS A 280 -21.96 9.58 19.60
CA LYS A 280 -21.05 8.89 20.52
C LYS A 280 -20.27 7.79 19.81
N LEU A 281 -19.02 7.63 20.22
CA LEU A 281 -18.16 6.52 19.81
C LEU A 281 -18.76 5.19 20.26
N ASP A 282 -18.84 4.24 19.32
CA ASP A 282 -19.30 2.87 19.57
C ASP A 282 -18.22 1.85 19.19
N ALA A 283 -18.55 0.55 19.27
CA ALA A 283 -17.62 -0.51 18.89
C ALA A 283 -17.08 -0.37 17.45
N ILE A 284 -17.88 0.17 16.52
CA ILE A 284 -17.48 0.35 15.12
C ILE A 284 -16.54 1.53 14.96
N SER A 285 -16.78 2.62 15.70
CA SER A 285 -15.86 3.76 15.72
C SER A 285 -14.50 3.34 16.27
N ILE A 286 -14.47 2.56 17.36
CA ILE A 286 -13.26 2.04 17.97
C ILE A 286 -12.53 1.06 17.04
N PHE A 287 -13.28 0.19 16.35
CA PHE A 287 -12.75 -0.66 15.28
C PHE A 287 -11.99 0.17 14.24
N TRP A 288 -12.63 1.20 13.68
CA TRP A 288 -12.00 2.02 12.67
C TRP A 288 -10.78 2.79 13.18
N PHE A 289 -10.77 3.25 14.44
CA PHE A 289 -9.56 3.88 15.00
C PHE A 289 -8.38 2.90 15.03
N GLY A 290 -8.61 1.65 15.46
CA GLY A 290 -7.60 0.60 15.41
C GLY A 290 -7.12 0.34 13.98
N ASP A 291 -8.07 0.23 13.04
CA ASP A 291 -7.79 -0.08 11.64
C ASP A 291 -7.00 1.05 10.94
N ILE A 292 -7.44 2.30 11.11
CA ILE A 292 -6.77 3.50 10.60
C ILE A 292 -5.35 3.63 11.17
N ALA A 293 -5.21 3.43 12.49
CA ALA A 293 -3.90 3.48 13.15
C ALA A 293 -2.95 2.40 12.61
N GLY A 294 -3.45 1.17 12.44
CA GLY A 294 -2.69 0.07 11.85
C GLY A 294 -2.21 0.40 10.44
N THR A 295 -3.09 0.88 9.56
CA THR A 295 -2.70 1.22 8.19
C THR A 295 -1.73 2.40 8.14
N ALA A 296 -1.92 3.42 8.98
CA ALA A 296 -0.99 4.55 9.08
C ALA A 296 0.42 4.11 9.54
N VAL A 297 0.49 3.21 10.53
CA VAL A 297 1.75 2.64 11.00
C VAL A 297 2.38 1.76 9.92
N ALA A 298 1.64 0.84 9.29
CA ALA A 298 2.13 0.00 8.21
C ALA A 298 2.71 0.82 7.04
N LEU A 299 2.02 1.89 6.65
CA LEU A 299 2.45 2.79 5.58
C LEU A 299 3.72 3.57 5.97
N THR A 300 3.82 4.03 7.23
CA THR A 300 5.04 4.67 7.75
C THR A 300 6.21 3.68 7.79
N LEU A 301 5.98 2.47 8.31
CA LEU A 301 6.96 1.40 8.36
C LEU A 301 7.45 1.00 6.96
N LEU A 302 6.57 0.98 5.98
CA LEU A 302 6.92 0.74 4.58
C LEU A 302 7.87 1.83 4.06
N VAL A 303 7.55 3.11 4.27
CA VAL A 303 8.44 4.23 3.91
C VAL A 303 9.80 4.11 4.61
N VAL A 304 9.81 3.81 5.90
CA VAL A 304 11.06 3.63 6.68
C VAL A 304 11.86 2.44 6.16
N ALA A 305 11.21 1.30 5.85
CA ALA A 305 11.86 0.13 5.29
C ALA A 305 12.49 0.42 3.93
N GLU A 306 11.84 1.20 3.08
CA GLU A 306 12.44 1.63 1.81
C GLU A 306 13.64 2.55 2.03
N LYS A 307 13.57 3.50 2.97
CA LYS A 307 14.69 4.38 3.34
C LYS A 307 15.89 3.61 3.92
N THR A 308 15.65 2.51 4.63
CA THR A 308 16.73 1.69 5.24
C THR A 308 17.27 0.64 4.29
N THR A 309 16.51 0.26 3.27
CA THR A 309 16.92 -0.68 2.22
C THR A 309 17.28 0.07 0.94
N PHE A 310 16.42 0.02 -0.08
CA PHE A 310 16.80 0.32 -1.45
C PHE A 310 16.57 1.77 -1.91
N ARG A 311 16.09 2.65 -1.03
CA ARG A 311 16.04 4.12 -1.21
C ARG A 311 16.91 4.84 -0.17
N ASN A 312 17.99 4.19 0.24
CA ASN A 312 18.90 4.73 1.23
C ASN A 312 19.72 5.91 0.66
N LYS A 313 19.95 6.92 1.51
CA LYS A 313 20.74 8.12 1.18
C LYS A 313 22.02 8.27 2.02
N SER A 314 22.30 7.31 2.91
CA SER A 314 23.49 7.33 3.76
C SER A 314 24.75 7.13 2.92
N ALA A 315 25.88 7.72 3.35
CA ALA A 315 27.16 7.55 2.67
C ALA A 315 27.62 6.08 2.64
N VAL A 316 27.29 5.34 3.69
CA VAL A 316 27.46 3.89 3.80
C VAL A 316 26.10 3.27 4.11
N HIS A 317 25.71 2.28 3.34
CA HIS A 317 24.41 1.63 3.48
C HIS A 317 24.32 0.94 4.85
N PRO A 318 23.27 1.18 5.66
CA PRO A 318 23.18 0.69 7.04
C PRO A 318 23.10 -0.85 7.17
N VAL A 319 22.67 -1.55 6.13
CA VAL A 319 22.39 -2.99 6.13
C VAL A 319 23.39 -3.78 5.29
N THR A 320 23.80 -3.28 4.11
CA THR A 320 24.83 -3.94 3.29
C THR A 320 26.25 -3.50 3.65
N GLY A 321 26.43 -2.31 4.23
CA GLY A 321 27.75 -1.73 4.47
C GLY A 321 28.44 -1.21 3.20
N GLU A 322 27.77 -1.27 2.04
CA GLU A 322 28.32 -0.78 0.77
C GLU A 322 28.35 0.75 0.75
N ALA A 323 29.39 1.30 0.10
CA ALA A 323 29.48 2.73 -0.13
C ALA A 323 28.43 3.17 -1.15
N ARG A 324 27.90 4.37 -0.95
CA ARG A 324 26.92 4.96 -1.85
C ARG A 324 27.50 5.10 -3.27
N SER A 325 26.70 4.76 -4.27
CA SER A 325 27.19 4.78 -5.66
C SER A 325 27.41 6.22 -6.17
N PRO A 326 28.41 6.46 -7.04
CA PRO A 326 28.63 7.78 -7.63
C PRO A 326 27.42 8.32 -8.39
N LEU A 327 26.70 7.42 -9.09
CA LEU A 327 25.47 7.74 -9.82
C LEU A 327 24.37 8.29 -8.92
N GLU A 328 24.24 7.78 -7.70
CA GLU A 328 23.26 8.28 -6.74
C GLU A 328 23.62 9.65 -6.18
N ILE A 329 24.90 9.93 -5.98
CA ILE A 329 25.39 11.24 -5.52
C ILE A 329 25.15 12.30 -6.62
N GLU A 330 25.41 11.94 -7.88
CA GLU A 330 25.17 12.81 -9.01
C GLU A 330 23.67 13.08 -9.22
N CYS A 331 22.83 12.04 -9.07
CA CYS A 331 21.37 12.15 -9.14
C CYS A 331 20.84 13.17 -8.13
N ASP A 332 21.28 13.09 -6.86
CA ASP A 332 20.88 14.06 -5.82
C ASP A 332 21.26 15.48 -6.19
N LYS A 333 22.48 15.69 -6.70
CA LYS A 333 22.95 17.02 -7.14
C LYS A 333 22.13 17.55 -8.31
N ALA A 334 21.76 16.69 -9.25
CA ALA A 334 20.97 17.08 -10.41
C ALA A 334 19.54 17.47 -10.02
N ILE A 335 18.89 16.65 -9.18
CA ILE A 335 17.51 16.91 -8.74
C ILE A 335 17.42 18.11 -7.80
N ALA A 336 18.45 18.35 -6.97
CA ALA A 336 18.51 19.57 -6.16
C ALA A 336 18.54 20.85 -7.01
N LYS A 337 19.10 20.80 -8.22
CA LYS A 337 19.18 21.94 -9.14
C LYS A 337 17.91 22.13 -9.97
N ALA A 338 17.25 21.05 -10.36
CA ALA A 338 16.07 21.08 -11.22
C ALA A 338 15.01 20.09 -10.71
N PRO A 339 14.32 20.40 -9.60
CA PRO A 339 13.31 19.52 -9.07
C PRO A 339 12.00 19.62 -9.85
N ALA A 340 11.36 18.49 -10.13
CA ALA A 340 10.00 18.45 -10.67
C ALA A 340 8.93 18.74 -9.60
N GLY A 341 9.32 18.92 -8.35
CA GLY A 341 8.43 19.03 -7.17
C GLY A 341 8.93 19.93 -6.06
N SER A 342 8.18 19.92 -4.96
CA SER A 342 8.64 20.57 -3.73
C SER A 342 9.60 19.65 -2.99
N LEU A 343 10.90 19.89 -3.14
CA LEU A 343 11.93 19.11 -2.44
C LEU A 343 11.76 19.12 -0.92
N TRP A 344 11.33 20.26 -0.36
CA TRP A 344 11.06 20.38 1.06
C TRP A 344 9.95 19.40 1.49
N LEU A 345 8.81 19.41 0.79
CA LEU A 345 7.67 18.56 1.11
C LEU A 345 7.97 17.06 0.88
N GLU A 346 8.64 16.75 -0.23
CA GLU A 346 8.80 15.38 -0.73
C GLU A 346 10.01 14.64 -0.15
N LYS A 347 11.05 15.36 0.29
CA LYS A 347 12.33 14.74 0.69
C LYS A 347 12.73 14.98 2.14
N THR A 348 12.17 15.97 2.82
CA THR A 348 12.55 16.27 4.22
C THR A 348 11.63 15.57 5.22
N THR A 349 12.16 15.24 6.40
CA THR A 349 11.35 14.67 7.50
C THR A 349 10.29 15.67 7.97
N ALA A 350 10.65 16.96 8.07
CA ALA A 350 9.70 18.01 8.46
C ALA A 350 8.56 18.16 7.44
N GLY A 351 8.90 18.15 6.14
CA GLY A 351 7.91 18.15 5.05
C GLY A 351 7.00 16.93 5.08
N PHE A 352 7.56 15.73 5.35
CA PHE A 352 6.76 14.51 5.51
C PHE A 352 5.79 14.60 6.69
N ILE A 353 6.22 15.13 7.84
CA ILE A 353 5.36 15.33 9.02
C ILE A 353 4.26 16.34 8.70
N ALA A 354 4.61 17.49 8.11
CA ALA A 354 3.64 18.51 7.71
C ALA A 354 2.62 17.96 6.70
N ALA A 355 3.10 17.23 5.68
CA ALA A 355 2.26 16.55 4.70
C ALA A 355 1.32 15.53 5.36
N THR A 356 1.80 14.80 6.37
CA THR A 356 1.01 13.81 7.11
C THR A 356 -0.10 14.48 7.90
N LEU A 357 0.17 15.63 8.52
CA LEU A 357 -0.83 16.39 9.28
C LEU A 357 -1.87 17.05 8.37
N VAL A 358 -1.46 17.55 7.21
CA VAL A 358 -2.35 18.32 6.31
C VAL A 358 -3.13 17.42 5.35
N GLY A 359 -2.49 16.42 4.75
CA GLY A 359 -3.09 15.55 3.74
C GLY A 359 -3.31 14.10 4.20
N GLY A 360 -2.90 13.76 5.42
CA GLY A 360 -2.87 12.40 5.93
C GLY A 360 -1.58 11.64 5.53
N PRO A 361 -1.27 10.53 6.23
CA PRO A 361 -0.14 9.64 5.90
C PRO A 361 -0.12 9.18 4.44
N GLY A 362 -1.28 8.88 3.87
CA GLY A 362 -1.42 8.45 2.47
C GLY A 362 -0.91 9.47 1.46
N PHE A 363 -1.22 10.75 1.66
CA PHE A 363 -0.69 11.87 0.87
C PHE A 363 0.83 11.97 1.03
N ALA A 364 1.33 11.99 2.27
CA ALA A 364 2.75 12.15 2.55
C ALA A 364 3.62 11.05 1.93
N ALA A 365 3.21 9.77 2.06
CA ALA A 365 3.93 8.67 1.45
C ALA A 365 3.85 8.68 -0.07
N SER A 366 2.71 9.06 -0.66
CA SER A 366 2.58 9.19 -2.11
C SER A 366 3.50 10.28 -2.67
N MET A 367 3.57 11.43 -2.02
CA MET A 367 4.49 12.51 -2.38
C MET A 367 5.95 12.06 -2.24
N TRP A 368 6.29 11.34 -1.17
CA TRP A 368 7.63 10.77 -0.98
C TRP A 368 7.99 9.73 -2.06
N TRP A 369 7.06 8.83 -2.39
CA TRP A 369 7.27 7.82 -3.43
C TRP A 369 7.45 8.46 -4.80
N SER A 370 6.66 9.48 -5.11
CA SER A 370 6.75 10.28 -6.33
C SER A 370 8.19 10.79 -6.55
N SER A 371 8.78 11.46 -5.57
CA SER A 371 10.17 11.95 -5.66
C SER A 371 11.17 10.81 -5.89
N GLY A 372 10.95 9.63 -5.30
CA GLY A 372 11.81 8.48 -5.57
C GLY A 372 11.66 7.92 -7.00
N GLU A 373 10.49 8.04 -7.64
CA GLU A 373 10.34 7.69 -9.06
C GLU A 373 11.01 8.70 -9.99
N GLU A 374 11.02 9.99 -9.63
CA GLU A 374 11.80 11.02 -10.33
C GLU A 374 13.30 10.68 -10.31
N GLU A 375 13.83 10.26 -9.16
CA GLU A 375 15.22 9.81 -9.01
C GLU A 375 15.54 8.59 -9.87
N LEU A 376 14.64 7.62 -9.93
CA LEU A 376 14.81 6.43 -10.77
C LEU A 376 14.76 6.78 -12.25
N GLY A 377 13.85 7.66 -12.66
CA GLY A 377 13.75 8.14 -14.03
C GLY A 377 14.99 8.91 -14.48
N TRP A 378 15.54 9.77 -13.61
CA TRP A 378 16.79 10.47 -13.89
C TRP A 378 17.96 9.49 -14.11
N LYS A 379 18.12 8.51 -13.21
CA LYS A 379 19.17 7.48 -13.33
C LYS A 379 19.02 6.64 -14.61
N ALA A 380 17.80 6.25 -14.95
CA ALA A 380 17.52 5.48 -16.16
C ALA A 380 17.87 6.27 -17.43
N ARG A 381 17.48 7.55 -17.50
CA ARG A 381 17.82 8.44 -18.63
C ARG A 381 19.33 8.65 -18.76
N LYS A 382 20.03 8.83 -17.64
CA LYS A 382 21.50 8.96 -17.66
C LYS A 382 22.15 7.69 -18.19
N SER A 383 21.76 6.53 -17.67
CA SER A 383 22.22 5.23 -18.15
C SER A 383 21.93 5.01 -19.63
N TRP A 384 20.75 5.40 -20.12
CA TRP A 384 20.40 5.32 -21.53
C TRP A 384 21.34 6.17 -22.40
N ARG A 385 21.63 7.42 -21.99
CA ARG A 385 22.59 8.28 -22.71
C ARG A 385 23.99 7.69 -22.75
N GLU A 386 24.48 7.17 -21.63
CA GLU A 386 25.81 6.55 -21.54
C GLU A 386 25.90 5.28 -22.42
N THR A 387 24.84 4.46 -22.45
CA THR A 387 24.86 3.16 -23.14
C THR A 387 24.46 3.21 -24.61
N VAL A 388 23.61 4.16 -25.02
CA VAL A 388 23.09 4.23 -26.41
C VAL A 388 23.73 5.40 -27.15
N ALA A 389 23.84 6.58 -26.53
CA ALA A 389 24.32 7.78 -27.22
C ALA A 389 25.86 7.88 -27.28
N VAL A 390 26.59 7.25 -26.35
CA VAL A 390 28.06 7.29 -26.29
C VAL A 390 28.70 6.02 -26.87
N GLU A 391 28.21 4.83 -26.52
CA GLU A 391 28.75 3.57 -27.08
C GLU A 391 28.33 3.36 -28.55
N GLY A 392 27.12 3.77 -28.94
CA GLY A 392 26.67 3.71 -30.35
C GLY A 392 27.42 4.63 -31.31
N LYS A 393 28.20 5.59 -30.78
CA LYS A 393 29.14 6.42 -31.56
C LYS A 393 30.53 5.79 -31.71
N LYS A 394 30.87 4.78 -30.90
CA LYS A 394 32.16 4.06 -31.00
C LYS A 394 32.08 2.85 -31.94
N SER A 395 30.87 2.41 -32.30
CA SER A 395 30.62 1.30 -33.22
C SER A 395 30.26 1.74 -34.65
N LYS A 396 30.38 3.04 -34.94
CA LYS A 396 30.37 3.64 -36.27
C LYS A 396 31.74 4.27 -36.49
#